data_AF-A0A834WV39-F1
#
_entry.id   AF-A0A834WV39-F1
#
_cell.length_a   1.000
_cell.length_b   1.000
_cell.length_c   1.000
_cell.angle_alpha   90.00
_cell.angle_beta   90.00
_cell.angle_gamma   90.00
#
_symmetry.space_group_name_H-M   'P 1'
#
loop_
_entity.id
_entity.type
_entity.pdbx_description
1 polymer ?
#
loop_
_entity_poly.entity_id
_entity_poly.type
_entity_poly.pdbx_seq_one_letter_code
_entity_poly.pdbx_strand_id
1 'polypeptide(L)'
;MGESVSAVIQKKLPPKCKDQGMFPISCKIGNMGIHKAMCDLGASINVMPLSMYNALGAGELKKIGVIIQLADRSVVYPKGVLEDVLV
;
A
#
# COMPACT_ATOMS: atom_id res chain seq x y z
N MET A 1 -18.58 26.23 -32.02
CA MET A 1 -19.44 25.12 -31.55
C MET A 1 -18.75 24.55 -30.32
N GLY A 2 -19.16 24.98 -29.13
CA GLY A 2 -18.48 24.65 -27.86
C GLY A 2 -19.09 23.40 -27.27
N GLU A 3 -18.29 22.35 -27.08
CA GLU A 3 -18.71 21.13 -26.40
C GLU A 3 -18.52 21.29 -24.90
N SER A 4 -19.62 21.44 -24.16
CA SER A 4 -19.62 21.41 -22.70
C SER A 4 -19.78 19.97 -22.22
N VAL A 5 -18.71 19.38 -21.70
CA VAL A 5 -18.74 18.05 -21.07
C VAL A 5 -19.31 18.18 -19.66
N SER A 6 -20.58 17.84 -19.48
CA SER A 6 -21.22 17.73 -18.17
C SER A 6 -20.88 16.37 -17.55
N ALA A 7 -19.82 16.30 -16.75
CA ALA A 7 -19.54 15.11 -15.94
C ALA A 7 -20.55 15.03 -14.78
N VAL A 8 -21.51 14.12 -14.89
CA VAL A 8 -22.49 13.81 -13.84
C VAL A 8 -21.75 13.14 -12.67
N ILE A 9 -21.61 13.84 -11.54
CA ILE A 9 -21.04 13.30 -10.30
C ILE A 9 -22.05 12.34 -9.67
N GLN A 10 -22.00 11.06 -10.04
CA GLN A 10 -22.67 10.01 -9.28
C GLN A 10 -21.87 9.73 -8.00
N LYS A 11 -22.50 9.88 -6.83
CA LYS A 11 -21.92 9.64 -5.49
C LYS A 11 -21.61 8.16 -5.18
N LYS A 12 -21.72 7.26 -6.15
CA LYS A 12 -21.32 5.86 -6.01
C LYS A 12 -19.97 5.70 -6.67
N LEU A 13 -18.95 5.50 -5.84
CA LEU A 13 -17.64 5.06 -6.33
C LEU A 13 -17.88 3.78 -7.14
N PRO A 14 -17.40 3.71 -8.40
CA PRO A 14 -17.49 2.48 -9.16
C PRO A 14 -16.78 1.37 -8.37
N PRO A 15 -17.33 0.14 -8.33
CA PRO A 15 -16.65 -0.97 -7.68
C PRO A 15 -15.25 -1.09 -8.29
N LYS A 16 -14.20 -1.08 -7.46
CA LYS A 16 -12.83 -1.30 -7.92
C LYS A 16 -12.81 -2.58 -8.74
N CYS A 17 -12.66 -2.45 -10.06
CA CYS A 17 -12.27 -3.57 -10.90
C CYS A 17 -11.00 -4.16 -10.31
N LYS A 18 -10.82 -5.49 -10.36
CA LYS A 18 -9.50 -6.07 -10.08
C LYS A 18 -8.52 -5.33 -10.98
N ASP A 19 -7.61 -4.58 -10.39
CA ASP A 19 -6.65 -3.78 -11.13
C ASP A 19 -5.92 -4.73 -12.10
N GLN A 20 -6.18 -4.59 -13.40
CA GLN A 20 -5.46 -5.38 -14.42
C GLN A 20 -3.95 -5.05 -14.41
N GLY A 21 -3.55 -3.96 -13.75
CA GLY A 21 -2.15 -3.55 -13.53
C GLY A 21 -1.52 -4.01 -12.22
N MET A 22 -2.22 -4.77 -11.36
CA MET A 22 -1.60 -5.33 -10.15
C MET A 22 -0.70 -6.50 -10.54
N PHE A 23 0.62 -6.31 -10.42
CA PHE A 23 1.61 -7.36 -10.67
C PHE A 23 2.08 -7.94 -9.33
N PRO A 24 1.45 -9.02 -8.83
CA PRO A 24 1.90 -9.66 -7.60
C PRO A 24 3.24 -10.38 -7.87
N ILE A 25 4.22 -10.09 -7.03
CA ILE A 25 5.50 -10.81 -7.01
C ILE A 25 5.58 -11.67 -5.75
N SER A 26 6.31 -12.77 -5.84
CA SER A 26 6.73 -13.51 -4.66
C SER A 26 8.05 -12.91 -4.14
N CYS A 27 8.14 -12.69 -2.83
CA CYS A 27 9.37 -12.25 -2.17
C CYS A 27 9.53 -12.94 -0.82
N LYS A 28 10.70 -12.81 -0.19
CA LYS A 28 10.97 -13.39 1.12
C LYS A 28 11.52 -12.31 2.03
N ILE A 29 10.80 -12.00 3.10
CA ILE A 29 11.27 -11.03 4.10
C ILE A 29 11.80 -11.81 5.31
N GLY A 30 13.10 -11.72 5.56
CA GLY A 30 13.76 -12.55 6.57
C GLY A 30 13.54 -14.04 6.26
N ASN A 31 12.78 -14.76 7.11
CA ASN A 31 12.39 -16.15 6.85
C ASN A 31 10.93 -16.33 6.41
N MET A 32 10.17 -15.24 6.25
CA MET A 32 8.77 -15.27 5.85
C MET A 32 8.63 -15.20 4.33
N GLY A 33 8.06 -16.25 3.73
CA GLY A 33 7.67 -16.25 2.32
C GLY A 33 6.37 -15.47 2.10
N ILE A 34 6.38 -14.54 1.14
CA ILE A 34 5.23 -13.74 0.74
C ILE A 34 4.91 -14.05 -0.71
N HIS A 35 3.79 -14.74 -0.95
CA HIS A 35 3.43 -15.19 -2.30
C HIS A 35 2.86 -14.09 -3.20
N LYS A 36 2.27 -13.05 -2.60
CA LYS A 36 1.56 -11.98 -3.31
C LYS A 36 1.91 -10.61 -2.71
N ALA A 37 3.14 -10.17 -2.91
CA ALA A 37 3.53 -8.78 -2.64
C ALA A 37 3.16 -7.92 -3.85
N MET A 38 2.60 -6.73 -3.60
CA MET A 38 2.33 -5.76 -4.67
C MET A 38 3.59 -4.95 -4.94
N CYS A 39 4.04 -4.92 -6.20
CA CYS A 39 5.10 -4.02 -6.63
C CYS A 39 4.47 -2.77 -7.25
N ASP A 40 4.60 -1.63 -6.58
CA ASP A 40 4.16 -0.33 -7.09
C ASP A 40 5.40 0.52 -7.40
N LEU A 41 5.74 0.64 -8.69
CA LEU A 41 6.89 1.45 -9.12
C LEU A 41 6.67 2.95 -8.94
N GLY A 42 5.43 3.39 -8.71
CA GLY A 42 5.08 4.77 -8.36
C GLY A 42 5.18 5.06 -6.87
N ALA A 43 5.32 4.03 -6.02
CA ALA A 43 5.47 4.21 -4.59
C ALA A 43 6.94 4.46 -4.22
N SER A 44 7.17 5.51 -3.43
CA SER A 44 8.50 5.84 -2.88
C SER A 44 8.81 5.11 -1.57
N ILE A 45 7.84 4.38 -1.02
CA ILE A 45 7.95 3.67 0.26
C ILE A 45 7.36 2.27 0.16
N ASN A 46 7.90 1.34 0.93
CA ASN A 46 7.33 0.02 1.13
C ASN A 46 6.36 0.05 2.33
N VAL A 47 5.19 -0.57 2.20
CA VAL A 47 4.21 -0.69 3.27
C VAL A 47 3.96 -2.15 3.58
N MET A 48 4.03 -2.51 4.87
CA MET A 48 3.70 -3.84 5.36
C MET A 48 2.48 -3.76 6.29
N PRO A 49 1.46 -4.61 6.10
CA PRO A 49 0.37 -4.72 7.05
C PRO A 49 0.88 -5.11 8.45
N LEU A 50 0.32 -4.51 9.50
CA LEU A 50 0.75 -4.80 10.88
C LEU A 50 0.59 -6.28 11.26
N SER A 51 -0.42 -6.98 10.72
CA SER A 51 -0.59 -8.42 10.92
C SER A 51 0.59 -9.23 10.39
N MET A 52 1.13 -8.85 9.23
CA MET A 52 2.32 -9.49 8.66
C MET A 52 3.57 -9.20 9.50
N TYR A 53 3.72 -7.96 9.93
CA TYR A 53 4.82 -7.58 10.83
C TYR A 53 4.80 -8.38 12.14
N ASN A 54 3.62 -8.52 12.76
CA ASN A 54 3.48 -9.31 13.98
C ASN A 54 3.85 -10.78 13.76
N ALA A 55 3.48 -11.35 12.61
CA ALA A 55 3.84 -12.73 12.25
C ALA A 55 5.33 -12.88 11.92
N LEU A 56 6.02 -11.82 11.47
CA LEU A 56 7.46 -11.81 11.23
C LEU A 56 8.24 -11.89 12.55
N GLY A 57 7.68 -11.38 13.64
CA GLY A 57 8.33 -11.39 14.96
C GLY A 57 9.61 -10.56 15.01
N ALA A 58 9.70 -9.50 14.19
CA ALA A 58 10.92 -8.69 14.01
C ALA A 58 11.23 -7.73 15.18
N GLY A 59 10.61 -7.89 16.35
CA GLY A 59 10.86 -7.07 17.54
C GLY A 59 9.99 -5.82 17.63
N GLU A 60 10.57 -4.73 18.14
CA GLU A 60 9.88 -3.45 18.32
C GLU A 60 10.06 -2.55 17.09
N LEU A 61 9.01 -1.82 16.72
CA LEU A 61 9.08 -0.82 15.66
C LEU A 61 9.63 0.49 16.19
N LYS A 62 10.53 1.11 15.43
CA LYS A 62 10.98 2.47 15.70
C LYS A 62 9.83 3.44 15.43
N LYS A 63 9.45 4.22 16.44
CA LYS A 63 8.37 5.20 16.31
C LYS A 63 8.74 6.27 15.28
N ILE A 64 7.80 6.59 14.39
CA ILE A 64 7.95 7.68 13.41
C ILE A 64 6.80 8.67 13.54
N GLY A 65 7.06 9.95 13.24
CA GLY A 65 6.07 11.02 13.21
C GLY A 65 5.51 11.29 11.81
N VAL A 66 5.44 10.26 10.95
CA VAL A 66 5.01 10.39 9.55
C VAL A 66 3.54 10.03 9.42
N ILE A 67 2.85 10.71 8.51
CA ILE A 67 1.48 10.41 8.09
C ILE A 67 1.52 10.10 6.59
N ILE A 68 0.85 9.03 6.17
CA ILE A 68 0.81 8.61 4.77
C ILE A 68 -0.59 8.89 4.23
N GLN A 69 -0.67 9.60 3.10
CA GLN A 69 -1.90 9.70 2.32
C GLN A 69 -1.83 8.73 1.15
N LEU A 70 -2.80 7.83 1.05
CA LEU A 70 -2.91 6.86 -0.03
C LEU A 70 -3.59 7.48 -1.27
N ALA A 71 -3.50 6.80 -2.40
CA ALA A 71 -4.09 7.25 -3.67
C ALA A 71 -5.63 7.40 -3.60
N ASP A 72 -6.29 6.65 -2.72
CA ASP A 72 -7.73 6.81 -2.44
C ASP A 72 -8.05 7.96 -1.47
N ARG A 73 -7.04 8.79 -1.15
CA ARG A 73 -7.08 9.93 -0.23
C ARG A 73 -7.27 9.54 1.24
N SER A 74 -7.30 8.25 1.56
CA SER A 74 -7.29 7.81 2.95
C SER A 74 -5.96 8.19 3.62
N VAL A 75 -6.04 8.44 4.92
CA VAL A 75 -4.91 8.83 5.75
C VAL A 75 -4.58 7.67 6.68
N VAL A 76 -3.32 7.24 6.65
CA VAL A 76 -2.80 6.14 7.48
C VAL A 76 -1.72 6.66 8.40
N TYR A 77 -1.77 6.20 9.65
CA TYR A 77 -0.78 6.47 10.68
C TYR A 77 0.03 5.20 10.92
N PRO A 78 1.26 5.10 10.41
CA PRO A 78 2.10 3.94 10.62
C PRO A 78 2.40 3.73 12.11
N LYS A 79 2.42 2.47 12.55
CA LYS A 79 2.80 2.15 13.94
C LYS A 79 4.28 2.44 14.21
N GLY A 80 5.10 2.38 13.18
CA GLY A 80 6.51 2.73 13.18
C GLY A 80 7.18 2.28 11.89
N VAL A 81 8.50 2.31 11.86
CA VAL A 81 9.32 1.86 10.74
C VAL A 81 10.18 0.67 11.16
N LEU A 82 10.39 -0.23 10.21
CA LEU A 82 11.38 -1.29 10.28
C LEU A 82 12.52 -0.91 9.33
N GLU A 83 13.73 -0.77 9.86
CA GLU A 83 14.94 -0.39 9.11
C GLU A 83 15.75 -1.66 8.77
N ASP A 84 16.57 -1.60 7.72
CA ASP A 84 17.54 -2.65 7.35
C ASP A 84 16.95 -4.06 7.13
N VAL A 85 15.88 -4.14 6.34
CA VAL A 85 15.18 -5.39 6.03
C VAL A 85 15.77 -6.05 4.78
N LEU A 86 16.17 -7.31 4.90
CA LEU A 86 16.53 -8.16 3.75
C LEU A 86 15.27 -8.71 3.07
N VAL A 87 15.19 -8.54 1.75
CA VAL A 87 14.06 -8.89 0.87
C VAL A 87 14.53 -9.75 -0.31
#